data_AF-A0A356WX70-F1
#
_entry.id   AF-A0A356WX70-F1
#
_cell.length_a   1.000
_cell.length_b   1.000
_cell.length_c   1.000
_cell.angle_alpha   90.00
_cell.angle_beta   90.00
_cell.angle_gamma   90.00
#
_symmetry.space_group_name_H-M   'P 1'
#
loop_
_entity.id
_entity.type
_entity.pdbx_description
1 polymer ?
#
loop_
_entity_poly.entity_id
_entity_poly.type
_entity_poly.pdbx_seq_one_letter_code
_entity_poly.pdbx_strand_id
1 'polypeptide(L)'
;MSRINLRSPIEHKTWLLAFLLTLVALAYGIFEVWAEHDQLPEEERIQIAESALFEAQDNFKTFEEQFLNESQNFTALIVERSKASEEDLTEAINAAEEEYSFWGFSVFKDRELWLWSGFGPDQLPEDIASEITARPELKLERNNNVTFLSFRSTLQIGNSDSSHFHIITRKKLQQDNILPIGDNSELSAQQLFQPKATYPVRFSFFEPPPSEPLQSITLSTQDSDSAGIAFTLAEGYSRYEELKENQYFIYRAIFYALIIVFFSLFLISISEELGTWNSLILKLVALIIAWLFFANLEYGVGWIQIFGFLDLSDFQTLERLTTYCIHSFFIFLIAFVCYHPISHAEIKLRDRSGIVLTLLYITFGLASAFLFYFFLNETYTLISELPV
;
A
#
# COMPACT_ATOMS: atom_id res chain seq x y z
N MET A 1 -40.31 -19.29 55.91
CA MET A 1 -39.92 -18.48 54.74
C MET A 1 -38.63 -19.05 54.19
N SER A 2 -38.70 -19.92 53.18
CA SER A 2 -37.52 -20.41 52.47
C SER A 2 -37.03 -19.30 51.53
N ARG A 3 -35.77 -18.92 51.66
CA ARG A 3 -35.10 -18.10 50.65
C ARG A 3 -34.93 -18.97 49.41
N ILE A 4 -35.72 -18.71 48.37
CA ILE A 4 -35.49 -19.24 47.04
C ILE A 4 -34.20 -18.59 46.56
N ASN A 5 -33.07 -19.29 46.73
CA ASN A 5 -31.84 -18.94 46.02
C ASN A 5 -32.10 -19.26 44.54
N LEU A 6 -32.49 -18.24 43.78
CA LEU A 6 -32.40 -18.24 42.33
C LEU A 6 -30.91 -18.29 41.97
N ARG A 7 -30.32 -19.49 41.98
CA ARG A 7 -29.04 -19.70 41.31
C ARG A 7 -29.28 -19.43 39.83
N SER A 8 -28.54 -18.46 39.29
CA SER A 8 -28.42 -18.26 37.84
C SER A 8 -28.20 -19.64 37.18
N PRO A 9 -29.01 -20.03 36.19
CA PRO A 9 -28.80 -21.26 35.44
C PRO A 9 -27.54 -21.23 34.57
N ILE A 10 -26.89 -20.06 34.48
CA ILE A 10 -25.71 -19.79 33.66
C ILE A 10 -24.44 -19.94 34.51
N GLU A 11 -23.45 -20.68 34.02
CA GLU A 11 -22.19 -20.91 34.71
C GLU A 11 -21.33 -19.63 34.76
N HIS A 12 -20.46 -19.54 35.78
CA HIS A 12 -19.56 -18.40 35.95
C HIS A 12 -18.62 -18.18 34.74
N LYS A 13 -18.28 -19.26 34.02
CA LYS A 13 -17.46 -19.21 32.80
C LYS A 13 -18.17 -18.45 31.66
N THR A 14 -19.47 -18.70 31.47
CA THR A 14 -20.27 -18.03 30.44
C THR A 14 -20.42 -16.54 30.73
N TRP A 15 -20.63 -16.17 31.99
CA TRP A 15 -20.63 -14.76 32.43
C TRP A 15 -19.27 -14.07 32.24
N LEU A 16 -18.17 -14.76 32.50
CA LEU A 16 -16.83 -14.23 32.28
C LEU A 16 -16.57 -13.99 30.79
N LEU A 17 -16.97 -14.92 29.91
CA LEU A 17 -16.85 -14.75 28.46
C LEU A 17 -17.73 -13.60 27.94
N ALA A 18 -18.96 -13.47 28.43
CA ALA A 18 -19.84 -12.35 28.11
C ALA A 18 -19.24 -11.00 28.53
N PHE A 19 -18.64 -10.95 29.73
CA PHE A 19 -17.96 -9.76 30.23
C PHE A 19 -16.74 -9.40 29.35
N LEU A 20 -15.89 -10.38 29.03
CA LEU A 20 -14.72 -10.16 28.16
C LEU A 20 -15.13 -9.71 26.76
N LEU A 21 -16.15 -10.33 26.17
CA LEU A 21 -16.68 -9.93 24.86
C LEU A 21 -17.20 -8.48 24.90
N THR A 22 -17.95 -8.12 25.95
CA THR A 22 -18.46 -6.75 26.14
C THR A 22 -17.31 -5.76 26.30
N LEU A 23 -16.27 -6.12 27.03
CA LEU A 23 -15.08 -5.30 27.22
C LEU A 23 -14.34 -5.05 25.89
N VAL A 24 -14.15 -6.09 25.08
CA VAL A 24 -13.51 -5.97 23.76
C VAL A 24 -14.36 -5.14 22.80
N ALA A 25 -15.69 -5.33 22.80
CA ALA A 25 -16.60 -4.54 21.98
C ALA A 25 -16.60 -3.05 22.39
N LEU A 26 -16.58 -2.76 23.69
CA LEU A 26 -16.44 -1.39 24.21
C LEU A 26 -15.09 -0.78 23.83
N ALA A 27 -14.00 -1.54 23.98
CA ALA A 27 -12.66 -1.10 23.60
C ALA A 27 -12.58 -0.79 22.09
N TYR A 28 -13.18 -1.63 21.25
CA TYR A 28 -13.30 -1.39 19.82
C TYR A 28 -14.14 -0.13 19.52
N GLY A 29 -15.29 0.06 20.18
CA GLY A 29 -16.10 1.27 20.00
C GLY A 29 -15.36 2.54 20.43
N ILE A 30 -14.61 2.51 21.52
CA ILE A 30 -13.75 3.64 21.95
C ILE A 30 -12.63 3.88 20.94
N PHE A 31 -12.03 2.80 20.43
CA PHE A 31 -10.99 2.87 19.40
C PHE A 31 -11.53 3.52 18.12
N GLU A 32 -12.71 3.13 17.63
CA GLU A 32 -13.32 3.75 16.46
C GLU A 32 -13.64 5.22 16.70
N VAL A 33 -14.23 5.60 17.84
CA VAL A 33 -14.48 7.02 18.18
C VAL A 33 -13.19 7.85 18.24
N TRP A 34 -12.07 7.23 18.63
CA TRP A 34 -10.76 7.88 18.64
C TRP A 34 -10.11 7.92 17.25
N ALA A 35 -10.27 6.87 16.45
CA ALA A 35 -9.75 6.78 15.09
C ALA A 35 -10.52 7.68 14.10
N GLU A 36 -11.83 7.85 14.34
CA GLU A 36 -12.77 8.65 13.55
C GLU A 36 -12.70 10.16 13.89
N HIS A 37 -11.80 10.59 14.80
CA HIS A 37 -11.75 12.00 15.19
C HIS A 37 -11.34 12.93 14.04
N ASP A 38 -12.41 13.56 13.54
CA ASP A 38 -12.63 14.81 12.84
C ASP A 38 -11.71 15.16 11.68
N GLN A 39 -12.36 15.36 10.53
CA GLN A 39 -11.93 16.25 9.47
C GLN A 39 -11.18 17.45 10.06
N LEU A 40 -9.86 17.44 9.90
CA LEU A 40 -9.00 18.44 10.52
C LEU A 40 -9.46 19.84 10.09
N PRO A 41 -9.44 20.84 10.99
CA PRO A 41 -9.68 22.22 10.61
C PRO A 41 -8.79 22.62 9.43
N GLU A 42 -9.29 23.50 8.56
CA GLU A 42 -8.55 23.93 7.36
C GLU A 42 -7.12 24.40 7.66
N GLU A 43 -6.93 25.11 8.78
CA GLU A 43 -5.61 25.54 9.25
C GLU A 43 -4.66 24.37 9.54
N GLU A 44 -5.14 23.31 10.17
CA GLU A 44 -4.34 22.11 10.44
C GLU A 44 -4.03 21.33 9.16
N ARG A 45 -4.96 21.31 8.20
CA ARG A 45 -4.70 20.70 6.87
C ARG A 45 -3.58 21.43 6.14
N ILE A 46 -3.58 22.76 6.19
CA ILE A 46 -2.53 23.58 5.59
C ILE A 46 -1.18 23.29 6.27
N GLN A 47 -1.14 23.21 7.60
CA GLN A 47 0.09 22.88 8.34
C GLN A 47 0.65 21.50 7.98
N ILE A 48 -0.22 20.48 7.82
CA ILE A 48 0.22 19.14 7.42
C ILE A 48 0.74 19.15 5.97
N ALA A 49 0.06 19.85 5.07
CA ALA A 49 0.50 20.01 3.68
C ALA A 49 1.86 20.74 3.60
N GLU A 50 2.05 21.77 4.42
CA GLU A 50 3.31 22.51 4.54
C GLU A 50 4.44 21.62 5.10
N SER A 51 4.16 20.86 6.17
CA SER A 51 5.13 19.91 6.74
C SER A 51 5.56 18.86 5.72
N ALA A 52 4.62 18.33 4.92
CA ALA A 52 4.94 17.36 3.88
C ALA A 52 5.80 17.97 2.75
N LEU A 53 5.60 19.25 2.42
CA LEU A 53 6.45 19.96 1.46
C LEU A 53 7.87 20.16 1.97
N PHE A 54 8.05 20.53 3.24
CA PHE A 54 9.38 20.67 3.83
C PHE A 54 10.12 19.34 3.88
N GLU A 55 9.43 18.26 4.27
CA GLU A 55 10.01 16.91 4.25
C GLU A 55 10.41 16.48 2.84
N ALA A 56 9.55 16.73 1.84
CA ALA A 56 9.86 16.46 0.44
C ALA A 56 11.08 17.25 -0.07
N GLN A 57 11.20 18.52 0.32
CA GLN A 57 12.36 19.35 -0.01
C GLN A 57 13.65 18.82 0.62
N ASP A 58 13.61 18.43 1.89
CA ASP A 58 14.78 17.88 2.60
C ASP A 58 15.22 16.53 2.00
N ASN A 59 14.26 15.68 1.63
CA ASN A 59 14.54 14.43 0.93
C ASN A 59 15.15 14.67 -0.46
N PHE A 60 14.64 15.65 -1.21
CA PHE A 60 15.23 16.03 -2.50
C PHE A 60 16.69 16.50 -2.33
N LYS A 61 16.95 17.35 -1.34
CA LYS A 61 18.29 17.85 -1.05
C LYS A 61 19.24 16.72 -0.62
N THR A 62 18.79 15.83 0.25
CA THR A 62 19.55 14.65 0.68
C THR A 62 19.88 13.75 -0.51
N PHE A 63 18.93 13.54 -1.41
CA PHE A 63 19.13 12.78 -2.64
C PHE A 63 20.17 13.44 -3.55
N GLU A 64 20.10 14.76 -3.73
CA GLU A 64 21.07 15.54 -4.49
C GLU A 64 22.48 15.43 -3.91
N GLU A 65 22.62 15.64 -2.60
CA GLU A 65 23.90 15.53 -1.87
C GLU A 65 24.49 14.11 -1.97
N GLN A 66 23.66 13.08 -1.84
CA GLN A 66 24.08 11.69 -2.01
C GLN A 66 24.59 11.46 -3.44
N PHE A 67 23.84 11.87 -4.45
CA PHE A 67 24.24 11.70 -5.85
C PHE A 67 25.51 12.48 -6.19
N LEU A 68 25.67 13.69 -5.65
CA LEU A 68 26.88 14.49 -5.80
C LEU A 68 28.10 13.75 -5.20
N ASN A 69 27.97 13.24 -3.98
CA ASN A 69 29.04 12.50 -3.30
C ASN A 69 29.41 11.22 -4.06
N GLU A 70 28.42 10.43 -4.51
CA GLU A 70 28.63 9.24 -5.34
C GLU A 70 29.39 9.60 -6.63
N SER A 71 28.99 10.68 -7.30
CA SER A 71 29.60 11.13 -8.57
C SER A 71 31.03 11.66 -8.39
N GLN A 72 31.31 12.33 -7.27
CA GLN A 72 32.66 12.78 -6.91
C GLN A 72 33.57 11.61 -6.54
N ASN A 73 33.07 10.61 -5.82
CA ASN A 73 33.82 9.39 -5.50
C ASN A 73 34.15 8.61 -6.78
N PHE A 74 33.18 8.45 -7.68
CA PHE A 74 33.41 7.88 -9.00
C PHE A 74 34.45 8.67 -9.80
N THR A 75 34.38 10.00 -9.75
CA THR A 75 35.38 10.87 -10.38
C THR A 75 36.79 10.64 -9.82
N ALA A 76 36.94 10.55 -8.51
CA ALA A 76 38.22 10.26 -7.86
C ALA A 76 38.76 8.88 -8.23
N LEU A 77 37.90 7.87 -8.33
CA LEU A 77 38.26 6.53 -8.78
C LEU A 77 38.81 6.54 -10.22
N ILE A 78 38.17 7.27 -11.14
CA ILE A 78 38.67 7.44 -12.52
C ILE A 78 40.04 8.13 -12.52
N VAL A 79 40.25 9.16 -11.69
CA VAL A 79 41.55 9.85 -11.57
C VAL A 79 42.65 8.94 -11.03
N GLU A 80 42.34 8.10 -10.05
CA GLU A 80 43.29 7.13 -9.50
C GLU A 80 43.67 6.08 -10.54
N ARG A 81 42.68 5.51 -11.22
CA ARG A 81 42.85 4.38 -12.13
C ARG A 81 43.38 4.77 -13.50
N SER A 82 43.11 5.99 -13.96
CA SER A 82 43.72 6.54 -15.19
C SER A 82 45.25 6.68 -15.13
N LYS A 83 45.84 6.59 -13.94
CA LYS A 83 47.31 6.53 -13.73
C LYS A 83 47.87 5.11 -13.76
N ALA A 84 47.03 4.08 -13.80
CA ALA A 84 47.39 2.66 -13.87
C ALA A 84 47.37 2.15 -15.33
N SER A 85 47.40 0.83 -15.55
CA SER A 85 47.30 0.23 -16.89
C SER A 85 45.86 0.28 -17.43
N GLU A 86 45.67 0.16 -18.76
CA GLU A 86 44.33 0.13 -19.39
C GLU A 86 43.45 -1.05 -18.91
N GLU A 87 44.08 -2.18 -18.53
CA GLU A 87 43.39 -3.38 -18.03
C GLU A 87 42.82 -3.15 -16.62
N ASP A 88 43.54 -2.43 -15.76
CA ASP A 88 43.11 -2.04 -14.41
C ASP A 88 41.96 -1.01 -14.41
N LEU A 89 41.82 -0.26 -15.51
CA LEU A 89 40.72 0.68 -15.70
C LEU A 89 39.42 -0.12 -15.81
N THR A 90 39.37 -1.12 -16.69
CA THR A 90 38.17 -1.91 -17.02
C THR A 90 37.61 -2.68 -15.82
N GLU A 91 38.48 -3.19 -14.94
CA GLU A 91 38.05 -3.89 -13.72
C GLU A 91 37.47 -2.92 -12.67
N ALA A 92 38.05 -1.72 -12.52
CA ALA A 92 37.54 -0.69 -11.62
C ALA A 92 36.20 -0.09 -12.08
N ILE A 93 35.94 -0.13 -13.38
CA ILE A 93 34.66 0.28 -13.99
C ILE A 93 33.54 -0.69 -13.63
N ASN A 94 33.79 -2.00 -13.70
CA ASN A 94 32.80 -3.00 -13.32
C ASN A 94 32.47 -2.91 -11.82
N ALA A 95 33.48 -2.64 -10.98
CA ALA A 95 33.25 -2.37 -9.56
C ALA A 95 32.40 -1.11 -9.33
N ALA A 96 32.56 -0.07 -10.16
CA ALA A 96 31.74 1.14 -10.08
C ALA A 96 30.25 0.89 -10.44
N GLU A 97 29.95 -0.02 -11.36
CA GLU A 97 28.56 -0.42 -11.64
C GLU A 97 27.90 -1.17 -10.47
N GLU A 98 28.70 -1.87 -9.66
CA GLU A 98 28.20 -2.58 -8.48
C GLU A 98 28.09 -1.66 -7.24
N GLU A 99 28.99 -0.68 -7.10
CA GLU A 99 29.09 0.19 -5.92
C GLU A 99 28.18 1.42 -5.98
N TYR A 100 27.90 1.95 -7.17
CA TYR A 100 27.15 3.21 -7.34
C TYR A 100 25.77 3.00 -7.93
N SER A 101 24.84 3.86 -7.52
CA SER A 101 23.43 3.73 -7.88
C SER A 101 23.07 4.52 -9.15
N PHE A 102 23.98 4.66 -10.10
CA PHE A 102 23.76 5.49 -11.30
C PHE A 102 22.74 4.87 -12.25
N TRP A 103 21.98 5.72 -12.94
CA TRP A 103 21.15 5.29 -14.07
C TRP A 103 21.95 5.20 -15.38
N GLY A 104 23.04 5.96 -15.46
CA GLY A 104 24.03 5.84 -16.52
C GLY A 104 25.22 6.76 -16.28
N PHE A 105 26.34 6.46 -16.92
CA PHE A 105 27.54 7.28 -16.85
C PHE A 105 28.34 7.18 -18.14
N SER A 106 29.21 8.17 -18.35
CA SER A 106 30.14 8.20 -19.47
C SER A 106 31.42 8.94 -19.09
N VAL A 107 32.55 8.42 -19.58
CA VAL A 107 33.86 9.08 -19.45
C VAL A 107 34.44 9.26 -20.83
N PHE A 108 34.84 10.49 -21.14
CA PHE A 108 35.52 10.85 -22.37
C PHE A 108 36.94 11.30 -22.06
N LYS A 109 37.90 10.91 -22.90
CA LYS A 109 39.26 11.43 -22.90
C LYS A 109 39.50 12.19 -24.20
N ASP A 110 39.78 13.49 -24.12
CA ASP A 110 40.03 14.35 -25.28
C ASP A 110 38.95 14.22 -26.39
N ARG A 111 37.69 13.97 -25.98
CA ARG A 111 36.47 13.67 -26.77
C ARG A 111 36.27 12.24 -27.25
N GLU A 112 37.23 11.34 -27.06
CA GLU A 112 37.04 9.92 -27.32
C GLU A 112 36.26 9.27 -26.17
N LEU A 113 35.19 8.54 -26.50
CA LEU A 113 34.42 7.80 -25.51
C LEU A 113 35.28 6.64 -24.99
N TRP A 114 35.63 6.69 -23.72
CA TRP A 114 36.38 5.64 -23.04
C TRP A 114 35.46 4.67 -22.31
N LEU A 115 34.38 5.21 -21.73
CA LEU A 115 33.48 4.47 -20.87
C LEU A 115 32.05 4.87 -21.08
N TRP A 116 31.17 3.88 -21.08
CA TRP A 116 29.75 4.09 -21.24
C TRP A 116 28.94 2.98 -20.58
N SER A 117 27.93 3.38 -19.82
CA SER A 117 26.94 2.46 -19.27
C SER A 117 25.57 3.12 -19.12
N GLY A 118 24.53 2.32 -19.28
CA GLY A 118 23.14 2.70 -19.08
C GLY A 118 22.72 3.93 -19.90
N PHE A 119 22.13 4.92 -19.23
CA PHE A 119 21.67 6.18 -19.86
C PHE A 119 22.75 7.28 -19.94
N GLY A 120 24.04 6.92 -19.97
CA GLY A 120 25.13 7.87 -20.21
C GLY A 120 25.10 8.42 -21.65
N PRO A 121 25.56 9.65 -21.91
CA PRO A 121 25.70 10.15 -23.28
C PRO A 121 26.79 9.37 -24.03
N ASP A 122 26.50 8.91 -25.24
CA ASP A 122 27.45 8.22 -26.12
C ASP A 122 28.39 9.17 -26.89
N GLN A 123 28.07 10.46 -26.89
CA GLN A 123 28.86 11.52 -27.48
C GLN A 123 29.02 12.66 -26.48
N LEU A 124 30.20 13.27 -26.45
CA LEU A 124 30.44 14.43 -25.59
C LEU A 124 29.52 15.58 -26.03
N PRO A 125 28.60 16.06 -25.17
CA PRO A 125 27.71 17.16 -25.51
C PRO A 125 28.47 18.42 -25.95
N GLU A 126 27.99 19.09 -27.00
CA GLU A 126 28.67 20.25 -27.60
C GLU A 126 28.75 21.47 -26.68
N ASP A 127 27.88 21.53 -25.67
CA ASP A 127 27.79 22.60 -24.67
C ASP A 127 28.83 22.45 -23.54
N ILE A 128 29.55 21.32 -23.47
CA ILE A 128 30.62 21.14 -22.49
C ILE A 128 31.86 21.88 -22.99
N ALA A 129 32.15 23.02 -22.34
CA ALA A 129 33.38 23.77 -22.58
C ALA A 129 34.60 22.88 -22.30
N SER A 130 35.63 22.98 -23.15
CA SER A 130 36.94 22.36 -22.90
C SER A 130 37.70 23.01 -21.75
N GLU A 131 37.15 24.08 -21.17
CA GLU A 131 37.72 24.74 -20.00
C GLU A 131 37.55 23.88 -18.75
N ILE A 132 38.62 23.77 -17.96
CA ILE A 132 38.61 23.07 -16.69
C ILE A 132 37.70 23.84 -15.74
N THR A 133 36.52 23.31 -15.47
CA THR A 133 35.63 23.86 -14.46
C THR A 133 36.18 23.50 -13.08
N ALA A 134 36.53 24.52 -12.29
CA ALA A 134 37.05 24.34 -10.94
C ALA A 134 36.05 23.68 -9.97
N ARG A 135 34.77 23.60 -10.37
CA ARG A 135 33.70 22.91 -9.65
C ARG A 135 32.90 22.06 -10.63
N PRO A 136 32.52 20.83 -10.24
CA PRO A 136 31.61 20.04 -11.04
C PRO A 136 30.25 20.74 -11.14
N GLU A 137 29.55 20.52 -12.24
CA GLU A 137 28.21 21.03 -12.48
C GLU A 137 27.17 19.95 -12.18
N LEU A 138 26.06 20.33 -11.56
CA LEU A 138 24.92 19.49 -11.25
C LEU A 138 23.63 20.14 -11.78
N LYS A 139 23.09 19.57 -12.86
CA LYS A 139 21.97 20.13 -13.61
C LYS A 139 20.82 19.13 -13.71
N LEU A 140 19.61 19.67 -13.68
CA LEU A 140 18.40 18.90 -13.92
C LEU A 140 18.06 18.99 -15.41
N GLU A 141 17.94 17.83 -16.06
CA GLU A 141 17.79 17.71 -17.51
C GLU A 141 16.58 16.84 -17.86
N ARG A 142 15.99 17.10 -19.03
CA ARG A 142 14.92 16.28 -19.61
C ARG A 142 15.35 15.78 -20.97
N ASN A 143 15.21 14.48 -21.19
CA ASN A 143 15.31 13.88 -22.51
C ASN A 143 14.04 13.06 -22.77
N ASN A 144 13.26 13.46 -23.76
CA ASN A 144 11.94 12.93 -24.05
C ASN A 144 11.03 12.94 -22.80
N ASN A 145 10.67 11.76 -22.32
CA ASN A 145 9.76 11.54 -21.21
C ASN A 145 10.48 11.25 -19.89
N VAL A 146 11.80 11.40 -19.83
CA VAL A 146 12.59 11.17 -18.63
C VAL A 146 13.24 12.46 -18.14
N THR A 147 13.06 12.73 -16.85
CA THR A 147 13.74 13.77 -16.10
C THR A 147 14.81 13.13 -15.22
N PHE A 148 16.02 13.68 -15.27
CA PHE A 148 17.17 13.14 -14.54
C PHE A 148 18.08 14.25 -14.03
N LEU A 149 18.82 13.94 -12.97
CA LEU A 149 19.90 14.76 -12.47
C LEU A 149 21.20 14.35 -13.19
N SER A 150 21.92 15.32 -13.74
CA SER A 150 23.17 15.12 -14.48
C SER A 150 24.30 15.83 -13.75
N PHE A 151 25.31 15.07 -13.37
CA PHE A 151 26.58 15.60 -12.87
C PHE A 151 27.59 15.61 -14.01
N ARG A 152 28.36 16.69 -14.13
CA ARG A 152 29.37 16.89 -15.16
C ARG A 152 30.66 17.43 -14.53
N SER A 153 31.78 16.79 -14.79
CA SER A 153 33.10 17.21 -14.31
C SER A 153 34.14 17.14 -15.41
N THR A 154 34.94 18.20 -15.56
CA THR A 154 36.06 18.24 -16.51
C THR A 154 37.36 18.36 -15.74
N LEU A 155 38.28 17.43 -15.98
CA LEU A 155 39.56 17.32 -15.29
C LEU A 155 40.70 17.26 -16.29
N GLN A 156 41.87 17.78 -15.90
CA GLN A 156 43.09 17.66 -16.67
C GLN A 156 44.04 16.70 -15.95
N ILE A 157 44.46 15.63 -16.62
CA ILE A 157 45.34 14.60 -16.04
C ILE A 157 46.60 14.48 -16.90
N GLY A 158 47.78 14.68 -16.30
CA GLY A 158 49.09 14.55 -16.95
C GLY A 158 49.97 15.80 -16.81
N ASN A 159 51.29 15.62 -16.82
CA ASN A 159 52.27 16.70 -16.63
C ASN A 159 52.87 17.27 -17.94
N SER A 160 52.86 16.52 -19.04
CA SER A 160 53.50 16.90 -20.31
C SER A 160 52.59 16.77 -21.54
N ASP A 161 51.79 15.71 -21.62
CA ASP A 161 50.67 15.56 -22.56
C ASP A 161 49.40 15.45 -21.74
N SER A 162 48.85 16.60 -21.34
CA SER A 162 47.69 16.64 -20.47
C SER A 162 46.43 16.28 -21.24
N SER A 163 45.82 15.14 -20.90
CA SER A 163 44.52 14.76 -21.44
C SER A 163 43.39 15.34 -20.61
N HIS A 164 42.33 15.79 -21.29
CA HIS A 164 41.10 16.26 -20.66
C HIS A 164 40.14 15.10 -20.49
N PHE A 165 39.74 14.85 -19.26
CA PHE A 165 38.75 13.84 -18.90
C PHE A 165 37.43 14.55 -18.62
N HIS A 166 36.38 14.15 -19.33
CA HIS A 166 35.01 14.59 -19.08
C HIS A 166 34.22 13.42 -18.50
N ILE A 167 33.72 13.60 -17.28
CA ILE A 167 32.98 12.58 -16.54
C ILE A 167 31.55 13.07 -16.41
N ILE A 168 30.62 12.25 -16.88
CA ILE A 168 29.19 12.54 -16.84
C ILE A 168 28.49 11.37 -16.15
N THR A 169 27.77 11.64 -15.06
CA THR A 169 26.94 10.65 -14.38
C THR A 169 25.50 11.15 -14.35
N ARG A 170 24.54 10.22 -14.38
CA ARG A 170 23.11 10.53 -14.43
C ARG A 170 22.32 9.68 -13.45
N LYS A 171 21.31 10.29 -12.83
CA LYS A 171 20.38 9.65 -11.92
C LYS A 171 18.94 9.99 -12.30
N LYS A 172 18.12 8.97 -12.52
CA LYS A 172 16.71 9.15 -12.91
C LYS A 172 15.91 9.76 -11.75
N LEU A 173 15.07 10.75 -12.05
CA LEU A 173 14.17 11.40 -11.09
C LEU A 173 12.70 11.09 -11.39
N GLN A 174 12.33 11.12 -12.67
CA GLN A 174 10.95 10.88 -13.12
C GLN A 174 10.94 10.33 -14.54
N GLN A 175 10.03 9.40 -14.82
CA GLN A 175 9.74 8.88 -16.16
C GLN A 175 8.23 8.66 -16.30
N ASP A 176 7.62 9.36 -17.25
CA ASP A 176 6.19 9.26 -17.55
C ASP A 176 6.01 8.56 -18.91
N ASN A 177 5.44 7.35 -18.97
CA ASN A 177 5.28 6.67 -20.25
C ASN A 177 3.94 7.03 -20.89
N ILE A 178 3.96 7.36 -22.19
CA ILE A 178 2.72 7.66 -22.94
C ILE A 178 1.98 6.36 -23.30
N LEU A 179 2.68 5.23 -23.30
CA LEU A 179 2.15 3.94 -23.71
C LEU A 179 2.09 2.98 -22.50
N PRO A 180 0.95 2.29 -22.30
CA PRO A 180 0.74 1.36 -21.17
C PRO A 180 1.56 0.06 -21.25
N ILE A 181 2.46 -0.07 -22.23
CA ILE A 181 3.32 -1.25 -22.41
C ILE A 181 4.64 -1.09 -21.60
N GLY A 182 4.80 0.02 -20.88
CA GLY A 182 6.03 0.40 -20.17
C GLY A 182 5.87 0.69 -18.67
N ASP A 183 4.70 0.45 -18.08
CA ASP A 183 4.34 0.87 -16.71
C ASP A 183 5.36 0.44 -15.65
N ASN A 184 5.97 -0.75 -15.82
CA ASN A 184 7.01 -1.28 -14.92
C ASN A 184 8.30 -0.43 -14.87
N SER A 185 8.47 0.52 -15.78
CA SER A 185 9.62 1.44 -15.83
C SER A 185 9.27 2.88 -15.43
N GLU A 186 8.01 3.14 -15.11
CA GLU A 186 7.58 4.44 -14.61
C GLU A 186 8.17 4.71 -13.23
N LEU A 187 8.59 5.95 -13.05
CA LEU A 187 9.13 6.43 -11.79
C LEU A 187 8.56 7.82 -11.58
N SER A 188 7.89 8.03 -10.46
CA SER A 188 7.45 9.37 -10.06
C SER A 188 8.40 9.95 -9.02
N ALA A 189 8.65 11.25 -9.10
CA ALA A 189 9.43 11.96 -8.09
C ALA A 189 8.82 11.81 -6.68
N GLN A 190 7.49 11.65 -6.60
CA GLN A 190 6.78 11.35 -5.36
C GLN A 190 7.30 10.06 -4.68
N GLN A 191 7.58 9.00 -5.44
CA GLN A 191 8.11 7.75 -4.89
C GLN A 191 9.52 7.89 -4.31
N LEU A 192 10.31 8.85 -4.81
CA LEU A 192 11.68 9.09 -4.37
C LEU A 192 11.75 10.02 -3.14
N PHE A 193 10.92 11.05 -3.12
CA PHE A 193 11.06 12.15 -2.17
C PHE A 193 9.98 12.19 -1.09
N GLN A 194 8.96 11.32 -1.18
CA GLN A 194 7.85 11.34 -0.24
C GLN A 194 7.62 9.98 0.44
N PRO A 195 7.47 9.94 1.78
CA PRO A 195 7.00 8.76 2.49
C PRO A 195 5.54 8.43 2.15
N LYS A 196 5.21 7.14 2.04
CA LYS A 196 3.89 6.64 1.61
C LYS A 196 2.68 7.13 2.41
N ALA A 197 2.87 7.62 3.64
CA ALA A 197 1.78 7.95 4.56
C ALA A 197 1.74 9.44 4.99
N THR A 198 2.08 10.33 4.06
CA THR A 198 2.09 11.79 4.27
C THR A 198 1.14 12.49 3.27
N TYR A 199 0.89 13.78 3.46
CA TYR A 199 0.00 14.55 2.57
C TYR A 199 0.59 14.61 1.15
N PRO A 200 -0.12 14.16 0.10
CA PRO A 200 0.45 14.02 -1.25
C PRO A 200 1.14 15.27 -1.78
N VAL A 201 2.42 15.15 -2.11
CA VAL A 201 3.24 16.20 -2.73
C VAL A 201 3.47 15.84 -4.20
N ARG A 202 3.26 16.80 -5.09
CA ARG A 202 3.54 16.69 -6.51
C ARG A 202 4.76 17.53 -6.87
N PHE A 203 5.47 17.11 -7.91
CA PHE A 203 6.70 17.73 -8.36
C PHE A 203 6.53 18.18 -9.80
N SER A 204 6.99 19.39 -10.11
CA SER A 204 7.08 19.89 -11.47
C SER A 204 8.44 20.52 -11.71
N PHE A 205 9.21 19.97 -12.65
CA PHE A 205 10.55 20.44 -12.96
C PHE A 205 10.60 21.34 -14.20
N PHE A 206 9.86 20.98 -15.24
CA PHE A 206 9.89 21.66 -16.54
C PHE A 206 8.54 22.23 -16.97
N GLU A 207 7.51 22.05 -16.15
CA GLU A 207 6.15 22.48 -16.44
C GLU A 207 5.71 23.49 -15.37
N PRO A 208 4.88 24.49 -15.73
CA PRO A 208 4.33 25.38 -14.71
C PRO A 208 3.46 24.58 -13.73
N PRO A 209 3.49 24.90 -12.43
CA PRO A 209 2.55 24.31 -11.49
C PRO A 209 1.11 24.70 -11.90
N PRO A 210 0.10 23.95 -11.44
CA PRO A 210 -1.30 24.30 -11.66
C PRO A 210 -1.61 25.70 -11.12
N SER A 211 -2.66 26.33 -11.64
CA SER A 211 -2.97 27.74 -11.36
C SER A 211 -3.30 28.04 -9.89
N GLU A 212 -3.72 27.04 -9.12
CA GLU A 212 -4.16 27.18 -7.73
C GLU A 212 -3.58 26.07 -6.85
N PRO A 213 -2.25 26.10 -6.55
CA PRO A 213 -1.68 25.19 -5.57
C PRO A 213 -2.13 25.60 -4.16
N LEU A 214 -2.34 24.62 -3.27
CA LEU A 214 -2.63 24.89 -1.86
C LEU A 214 -1.41 25.51 -1.18
N GLN A 215 -0.25 24.88 -1.37
CA GLN A 215 1.06 25.36 -0.96
C GLN A 215 2.09 24.94 -2.02
N SER A 216 3.19 25.68 -2.13
CA SER A 216 4.28 25.36 -3.05
C SER A 216 5.62 25.81 -2.51
N ILE A 217 6.67 25.05 -2.80
CA ILE A 217 8.04 25.38 -2.46
C ILE A 217 8.94 25.16 -3.67
N THR A 218 9.87 26.09 -3.89
CA THR A 218 10.87 25.97 -4.95
C THR A 218 11.93 24.95 -4.53
N LEU A 219 12.27 24.06 -5.46
CA LEU A 219 13.40 23.15 -5.37
C LEU A 219 14.58 23.79 -6.07
N SER A 220 15.71 23.82 -5.39
CA SER A 220 16.97 24.37 -5.90
C SER A 220 18.00 23.24 -5.96
N THR A 221 18.89 23.30 -6.93
CA THR A 221 20.11 22.50 -6.95
C THR A 221 21.32 23.39 -6.65
N GLN A 222 22.50 22.80 -6.48
CA GLN A 222 23.76 23.52 -6.27
C GLN A 222 24.00 24.62 -7.32
N ASP A 223 23.58 24.39 -8.57
CA ASP A 223 23.82 25.31 -9.70
C ASP A 223 22.56 26.06 -10.17
N SER A 224 21.40 25.81 -9.58
CA SER A 224 20.16 26.48 -9.96
C SER A 224 19.27 26.77 -8.75
N ASP A 225 19.00 28.06 -8.52
CA ASP A 225 18.08 28.49 -7.47
C ASP A 225 16.62 28.07 -7.73
N SER A 226 16.29 27.62 -8.95
CA SER A 226 14.95 27.15 -9.35
C SER A 226 15.06 25.98 -10.33
N ALA A 227 15.34 24.78 -9.81
CA ALA A 227 15.38 23.54 -10.57
C ALA A 227 13.99 22.89 -10.74
N GLY A 228 13.03 23.24 -9.89
CA GLY A 228 11.65 22.76 -9.96
C GLY A 228 10.79 23.33 -8.84
N ILE A 229 9.54 22.88 -8.76
CA ILE A 229 8.57 23.26 -7.74
C ILE A 229 7.93 21.99 -7.19
N ALA A 230 7.93 21.84 -5.87
CA ALA A 230 7.09 20.89 -5.17
C ALA A 230 5.82 21.60 -4.69
N PHE A 231 4.66 20.99 -4.84
CA PHE A 231 3.38 21.62 -4.49
C PHE A 231 2.36 20.60 -4.00
N THR A 232 1.39 21.10 -3.24
CA THR A 232 0.24 20.35 -2.75
C THR A 232 -1.05 20.91 -3.34
N LEU A 233 -2.09 20.09 -3.41
CA LEU A 233 -3.42 20.49 -3.89
C LEU A 233 -4.45 20.18 -2.83
N ALA A 234 -5.50 20.98 -2.72
CA ALA A 234 -6.58 20.78 -1.75
C ALA A 234 -7.25 19.39 -1.89
N GLU A 235 -7.38 18.88 -3.12
CA GLU A 235 -7.88 17.52 -3.41
C GLU A 235 -6.98 16.41 -2.84
N GLY A 236 -5.72 16.71 -2.50
CA GLY A 236 -4.80 15.76 -1.88
C GLY A 236 -5.22 15.33 -0.47
N TYR A 237 -6.09 16.10 0.19
CA TYR A 237 -6.55 15.78 1.55
C TYR A 237 -7.38 14.50 1.61
N SER A 238 -8.28 14.24 0.66
CA SER A 238 -9.08 13.00 0.66
C SER A 238 -8.19 11.77 0.53
N ARG A 239 -7.16 11.84 -0.31
CA ARG A 239 -6.17 10.77 -0.45
C ARG A 239 -5.32 10.59 0.81
N TYR A 240 -4.97 11.67 1.49
CA TYR A 240 -4.29 11.60 2.79
C TYR A 240 -5.18 10.93 3.85
N GLU A 241 -6.47 11.26 3.88
CA GLU A 241 -7.46 10.69 4.79
C GLU A 241 -7.61 9.18 4.57
N GLU A 242 -7.77 8.74 3.31
CA GLU A 242 -7.78 7.30 2.96
C GLU A 242 -6.50 6.57 3.40
N LEU A 243 -5.33 7.19 3.23
CA LEU A 243 -4.06 6.61 3.66
C LEU A 243 -3.97 6.53 5.19
N LYS A 244 -4.46 7.55 5.90
CA LYS A 244 -4.49 7.59 7.37
C LYS A 244 -5.49 6.58 7.94
N GLU A 245 -6.67 6.44 7.36
CA GLU A 245 -7.64 5.41 7.73
C GLU A 245 -7.05 4.00 7.58
N ASN A 246 -6.28 3.78 6.51
CA ASN A 246 -5.56 2.52 6.31
C ASN A 246 -4.44 2.26 7.34
N GLN A 247 -3.94 3.26 8.07
CA GLN A 247 -2.94 3.00 9.14
C GLN A 247 -3.55 2.23 10.32
N TYR A 248 -4.83 2.43 10.60
CA TYR A 248 -5.54 1.77 11.69
C TYR A 248 -6.02 0.37 11.33
N PHE A 249 -5.84 -0.03 10.08
CA PHE A 249 -6.34 -1.27 9.52
C PHE A 249 -5.89 -2.51 10.32
N ILE A 250 -4.60 -2.62 10.66
CA ILE A 250 -4.07 -3.76 11.44
C ILE A 250 -4.72 -3.83 12.84
N TYR A 251 -4.94 -2.67 13.47
CA TYR A 251 -5.59 -2.62 14.79
C TYR A 251 -7.05 -3.07 14.70
N ARG A 252 -7.79 -2.62 13.68
CA ARG A 252 -9.16 -3.10 13.39
C ARG A 252 -9.20 -4.62 13.18
N ALA A 253 -8.25 -5.16 12.41
CA ALA A 253 -8.14 -6.60 12.18
C ALA A 253 -7.91 -7.41 13.47
N ILE A 254 -7.07 -6.90 14.39
CA ILE A 254 -6.84 -7.51 15.71
C ILE A 254 -8.13 -7.51 16.53
N PHE A 255 -8.86 -6.40 16.57
CA PHE A 255 -10.15 -6.32 17.27
C PHE A 255 -11.16 -7.31 16.69
N TYR A 256 -11.29 -7.41 15.37
CA TYR A 256 -12.17 -8.39 14.73
C TYR A 256 -11.80 -9.82 15.09
N ALA A 257 -10.51 -10.17 15.06
CA ALA A 257 -10.05 -11.50 15.46
C ALA A 257 -10.41 -11.83 16.92
N LEU A 258 -10.20 -10.88 17.84
CA LEU A 258 -10.53 -11.06 19.26
C LEU A 258 -12.05 -11.20 19.47
N ILE A 259 -12.86 -10.38 18.79
CA ILE A 259 -14.32 -10.47 18.84
C ILE A 259 -14.78 -11.85 18.34
N ILE A 260 -14.27 -12.32 17.20
CA ILE A 260 -14.62 -13.66 16.66
C ILE A 260 -14.29 -14.76 17.67
N VAL A 261 -13.09 -14.72 18.26
CA VAL A 261 -12.63 -15.75 19.22
C VAL A 261 -13.50 -15.75 20.47
N PHE A 262 -13.70 -14.59 21.12
CA PHE A 262 -14.51 -14.52 22.34
C PHE A 262 -15.98 -14.81 22.07
N PHE A 263 -16.51 -14.38 20.93
CA PHE A 263 -17.87 -14.69 20.52
C PHE A 263 -18.05 -16.19 20.29
N SER A 264 -17.11 -16.85 19.61
CA SER A 264 -17.13 -18.30 19.40
C SER A 264 -17.09 -19.08 20.71
N LEU A 265 -16.19 -18.70 21.62
CA LEU A 265 -16.09 -19.30 22.94
C LEU A 265 -17.36 -19.09 23.78
N PHE A 266 -17.94 -17.89 23.72
CA PHE A 266 -19.20 -17.58 24.37
C PHE A 266 -20.34 -18.44 23.82
N LEU A 267 -20.46 -18.57 22.50
CA LEU A 267 -21.48 -19.40 21.86
C LEU A 267 -21.34 -20.89 22.19
N ILE A 268 -20.11 -21.41 22.27
CA ILE A 268 -19.87 -22.78 22.73
C ILE A 268 -20.35 -22.95 24.17
N SER A 269 -19.93 -22.06 25.07
CA SER A 269 -20.25 -22.11 26.50
C SER A 269 -21.77 -22.03 26.76
N ILE A 270 -22.45 -21.05 26.16
CA ILE A 270 -23.90 -20.89 26.34
C ILE A 270 -24.69 -22.03 25.68
N SER A 271 -24.12 -22.69 24.66
CA SER A 271 -24.78 -23.80 23.98
C SER A 271 -24.85 -25.08 24.80
N GLU A 272 -23.93 -25.26 25.75
CA GLU A 272 -23.89 -26.38 26.69
C GLU A 272 -24.96 -26.22 27.80
N GLU A 273 -25.34 -24.98 28.10
CA GLU A 273 -26.30 -24.64 29.16
C GLU A 273 -27.77 -24.59 28.68
N LEU A 274 -27.98 -24.57 27.36
CA LEU A 274 -29.31 -24.47 26.74
C LEU A 274 -29.80 -25.83 26.23
N GLY A 275 -31.11 -26.06 26.31
CA GLY A 275 -31.74 -27.19 25.63
C GLY A 275 -31.52 -27.15 24.11
N THR A 276 -31.50 -28.32 23.46
CA THR A 276 -31.10 -28.49 22.04
C THR A 276 -31.70 -27.47 21.07
N TRP A 277 -33.00 -27.19 21.21
CA TRP A 277 -33.71 -26.25 20.34
C TRP A 277 -33.41 -24.78 20.65
N ASN A 278 -33.27 -24.41 21.92
CA ASN A 278 -32.89 -23.05 22.32
C ASN A 278 -31.44 -22.75 21.94
N SER A 279 -30.56 -23.75 22.09
CA SER A 279 -29.17 -23.75 21.65
C SER A 279 -29.07 -23.56 20.13
N LEU A 280 -29.88 -24.28 19.35
CA LEU A 280 -29.95 -24.12 17.89
C LEU A 280 -30.41 -22.71 17.48
N ILE A 281 -31.51 -22.22 18.06
CA ILE A 281 -32.05 -20.88 17.73
C ILE A 281 -31.01 -19.80 18.04
N LEU A 282 -30.37 -19.87 19.21
CA LEU A 282 -29.36 -18.90 19.60
C LEU A 282 -28.15 -18.92 18.65
N LYS A 283 -27.66 -20.10 18.28
CA LYS A 283 -26.57 -20.25 17.29
C LYS A 283 -26.95 -19.68 15.93
N LEU A 284 -28.18 -19.92 15.46
CA LEU A 284 -28.65 -19.38 14.18
C LEU A 284 -28.76 -17.86 14.19
N VAL A 285 -29.34 -17.28 15.25
CA VAL A 285 -29.42 -15.82 15.41
C VAL A 285 -28.02 -15.21 15.46
N ALA A 286 -27.10 -15.82 16.21
CA ALA A 286 -25.72 -15.38 16.31
C ALA A 286 -24.98 -15.45 14.97
N LEU A 287 -25.16 -16.54 14.20
CA LEU A 287 -24.59 -16.69 12.87
C LEU A 287 -25.17 -15.67 11.88
N ILE A 288 -26.47 -15.36 11.94
CA ILE A 288 -27.07 -14.34 11.08
C ILE A 288 -26.52 -12.95 11.42
N ILE A 289 -26.42 -12.60 12.70
CA ILE A 289 -25.86 -11.31 13.13
C ILE A 289 -24.39 -11.20 12.68
N ALA A 290 -23.59 -12.24 12.92
CA ALA A 290 -22.19 -12.28 12.48
C ALA A 290 -22.10 -12.20 10.95
N TRP A 291 -22.93 -12.95 10.23
CA TRP A 291 -22.96 -12.92 8.77
C TRP A 291 -23.27 -11.52 8.25
N LEU A 292 -24.30 -10.85 8.79
CA LEU A 292 -24.62 -9.48 8.42
C LEU A 292 -23.48 -8.51 8.74
N PHE A 293 -22.79 -8.69 9.87
CA PHE A 293 -21.63 -7.88 10.22
C PHE A 293 -20.49 -8.05 9.22
N PHE A 294 -20.09 -9.28 8.88
CA PHE A 294 -19.02 -9.53 7.92
C PHE A 294 -19.43 -9.20 6.48
N ALA A 295 -20.68 -9.44 6.08
CA ALA A 295 -21.15 -9.09 4.73
C ALA A 295 -21.19 -7.57 4.48
N ASN A 296 -21.22 -6.74 5.53
CA ASN A 296 -21.22 -5.28 5.43
C ASN A 296 -19.92 -4.65 5.96
N LEU A 297 -18.90 -5.45 6.24
CA LEU A 297 -17.58 -4.90 6.56
C LEU A 297 -16.99 -4.36 5.27
N GLU A 298 -16.69 -3.06 5.23
CA GLU A 298 -15.89 -2.49 4.15
C GLU A 298 -14.47 -3.07 4.25
N TYR A 299 -14.17 -4.02 3.36
CA TYR A 299 -12.83 -4.57 3.20
C TYR A 299 -11.96 -3.53 2.49
N GLY A 300 -11.53 -2.51 3.23
CA GLY A 300 -10.67 -1.46 2.69
C GLY A 300 -9.40 -2.01 2.01
N VAL A 301 -8.81 -1.20 1.14
CA VAL A 301 -7.60 -1.52 0.35
C VAL A 301 -6.40 -1.94 1.22
N GLY A 302 -6.38 -1.55 2.49
CA GLY A 302 -5.34 -1.87 3.46
C GLY A 302 -5.05 -3.36 3.68
N TRP A 303 -6.02 -4.27 3.51
CA TRP A 303 -5.75 -5.72 3.67
C TRP A 303 -4.82 -6.26 2.57
N ILE A 304 -4.91 -5.73 1.36
CA ILE A 304 -4.08 -6.16 0.23
C ILE A 304 -2.63 -5.74 0.43
N GLN A 305 -2.38 -4.64 1.14
CA GLN A 305 -1.02 -4.20 1.48
C GLN A 305 -0.27 -5.20 2.38
N ILE A 306 -0.97 -6.11 3.08
CA ILE A 306 -0.35 -7.23 3.80
C ILE A 306 0.31 -8.20 2.80
N PHE A 307 -0.31 -8.36 1.62
CA PHE A 307 0.17 -9.17 0.52
C PHE A 307 0.89 -8.25 -0.47
N GLY A 308 2.10 -7.81 -0.12
CA GLY A 308 2.90 -6.85 -0.90
C GLY A 308 3.31 -7.27 -2.33
N PHE A 309 2.71 -8.34 -2.86
CA PHE A 309 2.84 -8.81 -4.24
C PHE A 309 1.57 -8.58 -5.09
N LEU A 310 0.48 -8.06 -4.51
CA LEU A 310 -0.78 -7.81 -5.19
C LEU A 310 -0.92 -6.33 -5.55
N ASP A 311 -1.31 -6.05 -6.79
CA ASP A 311 -1.52 -4.69 -7.28
C ASP A 311 -2.94 -4.19 -7.01
N LEU A 312 -3.12 -2.86 -7.07
CA LEU A 312 -4.43 -2.20 -6.91
C LEU A 312 -5.47 -2.67 -7.94
N SER A 313 -5.04 -3.11 -9.13
CA SER A 313 -5.94 -3.68 -10.15
C SER A 313 -6.56 -5.02 -9.73
N ASP A 314 -5.89 -5.78 -8.86
CA ASP A 314 -6.40 -7.05 -8.35
C ASP A 314 -7.46 -6.84 -7.26
N PHE A 315 -7.57 -5.62 -6.71
CA PHE A 315 -8.44 -5.30 -5.58
C PHE A 315 -9.90 -5.64 -5.84
N GLN A 316 -10.47 -5.22 -6.98
CA GLN A 316 -11.88 -5.47 -7.30
C GLN A 316 -12.19 -6.97 -7.40
N THR A 317 -11.27 -7.75 -7.97
CA THR A 317 -11.41 -9.20 -8.09
C THR A 317 -11.30 -9.87 -6.72
N LEU A 318 -10.34 -9.44 -5.91
CA LEU A 318 -10.09 -10.00 -4.58
C LEU A 318 -11.20 -9.66 -3.58
N GLU A 319 -11.74 -8.46 -3.64
CA GLU A 319 -12.89 -8.00 -2.85
C GLU A 319 -14.12 -8.87 -3.13
N ARG A 320 -14.44 -9.09 -4.41
CA ARG A 320 -15.55 -9.95 -4.84
C ARG A 320 -15.34 -11.40 -4.40
N LEU A 321 -14.14 -11.95 -4.59
CA LEU A 321 -13.81 -13.31 -4.16
C LEU A 321 -13.91 -13.46 -2.64
N THR A 322 -13.43 -12.47 -1.89
CA THR A 322 -13.47 -12.45 -0.42
C THR A 322 -14.92 -12.42 0.07
N THR A 323 -15.74 -11.53 -0.51
CA THR A 323 -17.17 -11.43 -0.22
C THR A 323 -17.89 -12.76 -0.49
N TYR A 324 -17.63 -13.38 -1.65
CA TYR A 324 -18.16 -14.70 -1.98
C TYR A 324 -17.74 -15.80 -0.99
N CYS A 325 -16.45 -15.83 -0.60
CA CYS A 325 -15.92 -16.77 0.39
C CYS A 325 -16.62 -16.60 1.74
N ILE A 326 -16.90 -15.38 2.15
CA ILE A 326 -17.58 -15.07 3.41
C ILE A 326 -19.04 -15.55 3.39
N HIS A 327 -19.80 -15.24 2.33
CA HIS A 327 -21.16 -15.78 2.17
C HIS A 327 -21.17 -17.32 2.20
N SER A 328 -20.26 -17.94 1.44
CA SER A 328 -20.13 -19.40 1.38
C SER A 328 -19.80 -20.01 2.74
N PHE A 329 -18.89 -19.39 3.49
CA PHE A 329 -18.51 -19.82 4.84
C PHE A 329 -19.67 -19.75 5.83
N PHE A 330 -20.43 -18.64 5.84
CA PHE A 330 -21.58 -18.50 6.74
C PHE A 330 -22.72 -19.44 6.39
N ILE A 331 -22.99 -19.68 5.10
CA ILE A 331 -23.98 -20.68 4.68
C ILE A 331 -23.55 -22.08 5.11
N PHE A 332 -22.26 -22.42 4.94
CA PHE A 332 -21.71 -23.67 5.45
C PHE A 332 -21.88 -23.81 6.97
N LEU A 333 -21.58 -22.77 7.74
CA LEU A 333 -21.76 -22.77 9.19
C LEU A 333 -23.22 -22.96 9.60
N ILE A 334 -24.17 -22.31 8.91
CA ILE A 334 -25.61 -22.48 9.14
C ILE A 334 -26.00 -23.94 8.88
N ALA A 335 -25.59 -24.51 7.75
CA ALA A 335 -25.87 -25.90 7.40
C ALA A 335 -25.27 -26.87 8.44
N PHE A 336 -24.03 -26.63 8.87
CA PHE A 336 -23.34 -27.43 9.88
C PHE A 336 -24.05 -27.40 11.24
N VAL A 337 -24.43 -26.20 11.70
CA VAL A 337 -25.15 -26.01 12.97
C VAL A 337 -26.55 -26.63 12.93
N CYS A 338 -27.24 -26.60 11.79
CA CYS A 338 -28.53 -27.28 11.61
C CYS A 338 -28.40 -28.81 11.58
N TYR A 339 -27.32 -29.35 11.00
CA TYR A 339 -27.16 -30.79 10.80
C TYR A 339 -27.09 -31.59 12.11
N HIS A 340 -26.35 -31.10 13.10
CA HIS A 340 -26.13 -31.82 14.37
C HIS A 340 -27.44 -32.10 15.16
N PRO A 341 -28.31 -31.12 15.46
CA PRO A 341 -29.57 -31.40 16.16
C PRO A 341 -30.59 -32.15 15.30
N ILE A 342 -30.58 -32.01 13.97
CA ILE A 342 -31.50 -32.74 13.09
C ILE A 342 -31.13 -34.22 12.99
N SER A 343 -29.83 -34.54 12.95
CA SER A 343 -29.34 -35.92 12.84
C SER A 343 -29.35 -36.71 14.15
N HIS A 344 -29.39 -36.04 15.31
CA HIS A 344 -29.36 -36.69 16.63
C HIS A 344 -30.64 -36.51 17.45
N ALA A 345 -31.55 -35.63 17.04
CA ALA A 345 -32.90 -35.68 17.58
C ALA A 345 -33.58 -36.95 17.06
N GLU A 346 -33.88 -37.90 17.95
CA GLU A 346 -35.02 -38.78 17.72
C GLU A 346 -36.23 -37.85 17.62
N ILE A 347 -36.56 -37.41 16.41
CA ILE A 347 -37.74 -36.60 16.16
C ILE A 347 -38.93 -37.54 16.36
N LYS A 348 -39.33 -37.73 17.62
CA LYS A 348 -40.67 -38.16 17.96
C LYS A 348 -41.56 -37.00 17.55
N LEU A 349 -41.92 -36.96 16.27
CA LEU A 349 -43.00 -36.14 15.74
C LEU A 349 -44.26 -36.58 16.49
N ARG A 350 -44.46 -36.01 17.68
CA ARG A 350 -45.71 -36.11 18.42
C ARG A 350 -46.77 -35.53 17.50
N ASP A 351 -47.61 -36.38 16.91
CA ASP A 351 -48.75 -36.10 16.01
C ASP A 351 -49.15 -34.62 15.99
N ARG A 352 -48.36 -33.79 15.31
CA ARG A 352 -48.72 -32.42 15.00
C ARG A 352 -49.30 -32.49 13.60
N SER A 353 -50.49 -31.91 13.45
CA SER A 353 -51.31 -31.92 12.25
C SER A 353 -50.45 -31.83 10.97
N GLY A 354 -50.70 -32.71 9.99
CA GLY A 354 -49.92 -32.80 8.76
C GLY A 354 -49.65 -31.46 8.06
N ILE A 355 -50.52 -30.47 8.23
CA ILE A 355 -50.38 -29.09 7.75
C ILE A 355 -49.07 -28.43 8.21
N VAL A 356 -48.68 -28.60 9.48
CA VAL A 356 -47.44 -27.99 10.02
C VAL A 356 -46.22 -28.63 9.39
N LEU A 357 -46.25 -29.95 9.18
CA LEU A 357 -45.17 -30.68 8.53
C LEU A 357 -45.04 -30.28 7.06
N THR A 358 -46.17 -30.15 6.35
CA THR A 358 -46.21 -29.70 4.95
C THR A 358 -45.68 -28.28 4.80
N LEU A 359 -46.09 -27.35 5.68
CA LEU A 359 -45.57 -25.99 5.70
C LEU A 359 -44.05 -25.96 5.90
N LEU A 360 -43.54 -26.77 6.82
CA LEU A 360 -42.10 -26.85 7.11
C LEU A 360 -41.31 -27.35 5.89
N TYR A 361 -41.79 -28.40 5.22
CA TYR A 361 -41.18 -28.89 3.97
C TYR A 361 -41.24 -27.86 2.84
N ILE A 362 -42.35 -27.14 2.66
CA ILE A 362 -42.48 -26.09 1.66
C ILE A 362 -41.49 -24.95 1.95
N THR A 363 -41.41 -24.48 3.20
CA THR A 363 -40.45 -23.43 3.59
C THR A 363 -39.01 -23.88 3.40
N PHE A 364 -38.68 -25.13 3.72
CA PHE A 364 -37.33 -25.66 3.55
C PHE A 364 -36.96 -25.81 2.06
N GLY A 365 -37.93 -26.25 1.23
CA GLY A 365 -37.78 -26.33 -0.21
C GLY A 365 -37.58 -24.96 -0.85
N LEU A 366 -38.38 -23.97 -0.46
CA LEU A 366 -38.24 -22.57 -0.92
C LEU A 366 -36.91 -21.96 -0.49
N ALA A 367 -36.51 -22.14 0.78
CA ALA A 367 -35.23 -21.64 1.28
C ALA A 367 -34.03 -22.28 0.55
N SER A 368 -34.09 -23.60 0.33
CA SER A 368 -33.06 -24.33 -0.43
C SER A 368 -33.00 -23.86 -1.88
N ALA A 369 -34.15 -23.66 -2.53
CA ALA A 369 -34.21 -23.16 -3.91
C ALA A 369 -33.69 -21.72 -4.02
N PHE A 370 -34.00 -20.87 -3.04
CA PHE A 370 -33.50 -19.51 -2.97
C PHE A 370 -31.98 -19.47 -2.76
N LEU A 371 -31.45 -20.27 -1.82
CA LEU A 371 -30.01 -20.40 -1.61
C LEU A 371 -29.30 -20.93 -2.87
N PHE A 372 -29.88 -21.92 -3.54
CA PHE A 372 -29.32 -22.45 -4.79
C PHE A 372 -29.32 -21.41 -5.92
N TYR A 373 -30.41 -20.65 -6.07
CA TYR A 373 -30.49 -19.54 -7.01
C TYR A 373 -29.48 -18.44 -6.71
N PHE A 374 -29.35 -18.05 -5.43
CA PHE A 374 -28.34 -17.10 -4.98
C PHE A 374 -26.92 -17.57 -5.33
N PHE A 375 -26.57 -18.82 -5.01
CA PHE A 375 -25.26 -19.39 -5.39
C PHE A 375 -25.02 -19.39 -6.89
N LEU A 376 -26.01 -19.79 -7.69
CA LEU A 376 -25.92 -19.75 -9.15
C LEU A 376 -25.68 -18.33 -9.66
N ASN A 377 -26.42 -17.36 -9.13
CA ASN A 377 -26.31 -15.96 -9.53
C ASN A 377 -24.96 -15.36 -9.16
N GLU A 378 -24.49 -15.59 -7.93
CA GLU A 378 -23.18 -15.12 -7.46
C GLU A 378 -22.03 -15.77 -8.25
N THR A 379 -22.11 -17.10 -8.47
CA THR A 379 -21.11 -17.83 -9.27
C THR A 379 -21.09 -17.33 -10.71
N TYR A 380 -22.26 -17.09 -11.31
CA TYR A 380 -22.36 -16.57 -12.68
C TYR A 380 -21.79 -15.15 -12.78
N THR A 381 -22.12 -14.27 -11.84
CA THR A 381 -21.61 -12.89 -11.78
C THR A 381 -20.09 -12.91 -11.65
N LEU A 382 -19.54 -13.72 -10.75
CA LEU A 382 -18.10 -13.89 -10.56
C LEU A 382 -17.41 -14.35 -11.85
N ILE A 383 -17.97 -15.33 -12.57
CA ILE A 383 -17.37 -15.88 -13.80
C ILE A 383 -17.51 -14.92 -15.00
N SER A 384 -18.64 -14.22 -15.12
CA SER A 384 -18.96 -13.39 -16.28
C SER A 384 -18.27 -12.02 -16.26
N GLU A 385 -17.86 -11.54 -15.08
CA GLU A 385 -17.25 -10.22 -14.91
C GLU A 385 -15.74 -10.28 -14.61
N LEU A 386 -15.13 -11.47 -14.59
CA LEU A 386 -13.66 -11.61 -14.57
C LEU A 386 -13.09 -11.27 -15.96
N PRO A 387 -12.24 -10.23 -16.11
CA PRO A 387 -11.49 -10.04 -17.33
C PRO A 387 -10.51 -11.22 -17.50
N VAL A 388 -10.47 -11.79 -18.70
CA VAL A 388 -9.45 -12.77 -19.12
C VAL A 388 -8.10 -12.09 -19.20
#